data_AF-A0A0G0QT04-F1
#
_entry.id   AF-A0A0G0QT04-F1
#
_cell.length_a   1.000
_cell.length_b   1.000
_cell.length_c   1.000
_cell.angle_alpha   90.00
_cell.angle_beta   90.00
_cell.angle_gamma   90.00
#
_symmetry.space_group_name_H-M   'P 1'
#
loop_
_entity.id
_entity.type
_entity.pdbx_description
1 polymer ?
#
loop_
_entity_poly.entity_id
_entity_poly.type
_entity_poly.pdbx_seq_one_letter_code
_entity_poly.pdbx_strand_id
1 'polypeptide(L)'
;MDIRHTIIKDKLFFSLLTAAGIVTLYSISAINYLLFHCIVEFAAIAIALSLFLIAWNVKERTDNCSLVYLGIAYFFVSVLDLAHTLSYKGMNIFDYDYYASDLWVAARYMQSISLLIFFIFPKARRRFFYETVFGIYFCVTCFLMASIYYWKIFPVCFIEGTGQTDFKIFSEYIICGILILSLLPLHWNRKLFDRTVLKFLFWSVFFTIASEFSFSLYKDIFKLVSFYLIYKAIIENSLRQPFNLIFKELKEK
;
A
#
# COMPACT_ATOMS: atom_id res chain seq x y z
N MET A 1 -24.40 -32.86 -11.31
CA MET A 1 -24.19 -31.46 -11.72
C MET A 1 -22.69 -31.20 -11.68
N ASP A 2 -22.08 -30.94 -12.83
CA ASP A 2 -20.63 -31.08 -13.04
C ASP A 2 -19.84 -29.94 -12.39
N ILE A 3 -19.02 -30.27 -11.38
CA ILE A 3 -18.17 -29.34 -10.62
C ILE A 3 -17.26 -28.54 -11.57
N ARG A 4 -16.82 -29.15 -12.67
CA ARG A 4 -15.96 -28.51 -13.67
C ARG A 4 -16.69 -27.38 -14.41
N HIS A 5 -17.99 -27.54 -14.66
CA HIS A 5 -18.81 -26.53 -15.33
C HIS A 5 -19.09 -25.31 -14.43
N THR A 6 -19.17 -25.52 -13.12
CA THR A 6 -19.37 -24.44 -12.12
C THR A 6 -18.09 -23.60 -11.99
N ILE A 7 -16.92 -24.23 -11.88
CA ILE A 7 -15.62 -23.56 -11.79
C ILE A 7 -15.33 -22.69 -13.03
N ILE A 8 -15.69 -23.16 -14.24
CA ILE A 8 -15.49 -22.41 -15.49
C ILE A 8 -16.43 -21.19 -15.53
N LYS A 9 -17.69 -21.34 -15.12
CA LYS A 9 -18.64 -20.23 -15.04
C LYS A 9 -18.17 -19.17 -14.04
N ASP A 10 -17.67 -19.57 -12.88
CA ASP A 10 -17.15 -18.65 -11.87
C ASP A 10 -15.94 -17.88 -12.42
N LYS A 11 -14.97 -18.56 -13.03
CA LYS A 11 -13.79 -17.91 -13.64
C LYS A 11 -14.18 -16.93 -14.75
N LEU A 12 -15.12 -17.31 -15.61
CA LEU A 12 -15.60 -16.46 -16.69
C LEU A 12 -16.32 -15.23 -16.13
N PHE A 13 -17.18 -15.42 -15.13
CA PHE A 13 -17.90 -14.35 -14.46
C PHE A 13 -16.94 -13.34 -13.83
N PHE A 14 -15.95 -13.80 -13.06
CA PHE A 14 -14.93 -12.91 -12.48
C PHE A 14 -14.09 -12.21 -13.55
N SER A 15 -13.75 -12.89 -14.65
CA SER A 15 -13.00 -12.27 -15.75
C SER A 15 -13.80 -11.15 -16.43
N LEU A 16 -15.08 -11.39 -16.70
CA LEU A 16 -15.99 -10.38 -17.25
C LEU A 16 -16.17 -9.20 -16.29
N LEU A 17 -16.34 -9.47 -14.99
CA LEU A 17 -16.45 -8.44 -13.97
C LEU A 17 -15.18 -7.57 -13.89
N THR A 18 -13.99 -8.19 -13.95
CA THR A 18 -12.72 -7.44 -13.97
C THR A 18 -12.59 -6.60 -15.24
N ALA A 19 -12.94 -7.13 -16.41
CA ALA A 19 -12.91 -6.38 -17.66
C ALA A 19 -13.86 -5.19 -17.63
N ALA A 20 -15.09 -5.38 -17.15
CA ALA A 20 -16.06 -4.31 -16.96
C ALA A 20 -15.56 -3.24 -15.98
N GLY A 21 -14.93 -3.64 -14.88
CA GLY A 21 -14.31 -2.73 -13.92
C GLY A 21 -13.19 -1.87 -14.53
N ILE A 22 -12.31 -2.48 -15.33
CA ILE A 22 -11.24 -1.76 -16.03
C ILE A 22 -11.80 -0.75 -17.03
N VAL A 23 -12.77 -1.17 -17.85
CA VAL A 23 -13.43 -0.27 -18.82
C VAL A 23 -14.08 0.90 -18.09
N THR A 24 -14.78 0.63 -16.98
CA THR A 24 -15.43 1.67 -16.17
C THR A 24 -14.43 2.66 -15.62
N LEU A 25 -13.33 2.20 -15.00
CA LEU A 25 -12.29 3.08 -14.46
C LEU A 25 -11.61 3.92 -15.55
N TYR A 26 -11.34 3.32 -16.72
CA TYR A 26 -10.79 4.04 -17.86
C TYR A 26 -11.76 5.14 -18.35
N SER A 27 -13.05 4.82 -18.51
CA SER A 27 -14.06 5.80 -18.89
C SER A 27 -14.17 6.94 -17.88
N ILE A 28 -14.15 6.64 -16.57
CA ILE A 28 -14.16 7.67 -15.52
C ILE A 28 -12.92 8.56 -15.65
N SER A 29 -11.73 7.98 -15.87
CA SER A 29 -10.49 8.75 -15.97
C SER A 29 -10.50 9.76 -17.13
N ALA A 30 -11.18 9.42 -18.23
CA ALA A 30 -11.32 10.29 -19.39
C ALA A 30 -12.35 11.42 -19.18
N ILE A 31 -13.36 11.20 -18.34
CA ILE A 31 -14.44 12.18 -18.08
C ILE A 31 -14.08 13.09 -16.91
N ASN A 32 -13.61 12.51 -15.81
CA ASN A 32 -13.27 13.21 -14.58
C ASN A 32 -12.10 12.52 -13.88
N TYR A 33 -10.90 13.05 -14.11
CA TYR A 33 -9.67 12.51 -13.53
C TYR A 33 -9.67 12.59 -12.00
N LEU A 34 -10.24 13.63 -11.38
CA LEU A 34 -10.32 13.76 -9.92
C LEU A 34 -11.12 12.60 -9.31
N LEU A 35 -12.28 12.28 -9.91
CA LEU A 35 -13.10 11.16 -9.47
C LEU A 35 -12.34 9.82 -9.62
N PHE A 36 -11.67 9.62 -10.74
CA PHE A 36 -10.83 8.44 -10.94
C PHE A 36 -9.73 8.33 -9.88
N HIS A 37 -8.96 9.39 -9.65
CA HIS A 37 -7.90 9.44 -8.66
C HIS A 37 -8.42 9.10 -7.27
N CYS A 38 -9.52 9.73 -6.82
CA CYS A 38 -10.14 9.45 -5.53
C CYS A 38 -10.59 7.98 -5.38
N ILE A 39 -11.20 7.38 -6.42
CA ILE A 39 -11.61 5.97 -6.37
C ILE A 39 -10.39 5.06 -6.19
N VAL A 40 -9.32 5.32 -6.94
CA VAL A 40 -8.09 4.53 -6.89
C VAL A 40 -7.39 4.68 -5.54
N GLU A 41 -7.27 5.91 -5.04
CA GLU A 41 -6.70 6.21 -3.73
C GLU A 41 -7.49 5.54 -2.60
N PHE A 42 -8.82 5.66 -2.59
CA PHE A 42 -9.65 5.00 -1.59
C PHE A 42 -9.57 3.47 -1.66
N ALA A 43 -9.43 2.88 -2.84
CA ALA A 43 -9.21 1.45 -2.97
C ALA A 43 -7.85 1.03 -2.35
N ALA A 44 -6.78 1.78 -2.61
CA ALA A 44 -5.47 1.53 -2.00
C ALA A 44 -5.50 1.69 -0.47
N ILE A 45 -6.13 2.77 0.03
CA ILE A 45 -6.34 3.03 1.46
C ILE A 45 -7.13 1.89 2.11
N ALA A 46 -8.22 1.43 1.49
CA ALA A 46 -9.02 0.32 2.01
C ALA A 46 -8.21 -0.98 2.12
N ILE A 47 -7.34 -1.27 1.14
CA ILE A 47 -6.44 -2.43 1.20
C ILE A 47 -5.44 -2.30 2.36
N ALA A 48 -4.84 -1.12 2.53
CA ALA A 48 -3.88 -0.86 3.61
C ALA A 48 -4.51 -0.96 5.00
N LEU A 49 -5.70 -0.39 5.18
CA LEU A 49 -6.48 -0.52 6.41
C LEU A 49 -6.88 -1.98 6.66
N SER A 50 -7.28 -2.72 5.63
CA SER A 50 -7.59 -4.16 5.76
C SER A 50 -6.37 -4.96 6.23
N LEU A 51 -5.18 -4.64 5.72
CA LEU A 51 -3.93 -5.26 6.17
C LEU A 51 -3.70 -5.00 7.66
N PHE A 52 -3.83 -3.75 8.11
CA PHE A 52 -3.73 -3.40 9.52
C PHE A 52 -4.75 -4.14 10.37
N LEU A 53 -6.03 -4.09 10.00
CA LEU A 53 -7.11 -4.70 10.78
C LEU A 53 -6.89 -6.20 10.95
N ILE A 54 -6.53 -6.91 9.87
CA ILE A 54 -6.24 -8.34 9.94
C ILE A 54 -5.02 -8.58 10.84
N ALA A 55 -3.91 -7.89 10.58
CA ALA A 55 -2.66 -8.06 11.30
C ALA A 55 -2.80 -7.78 12.80
N TRP A 56 -3.53 -6.71 13.17
CA TRP A 56 -3.77 -6.30 14.54
C TRP A 56 -4.66 -7.28 15.29
N ASN A 57 -5.73 -7.78 14.65
CA ASN A 57 -6.65 -8.73 15.29
C ASN A 57 -6.02 -10.12 15.52
N VAL A 58 -5.03 -10.50 14.71
CA VAL A 58 -4.30 -11.77 14.88
C VAL A 58 -2.98 -11.63 15.64
N LYS A 59 -2.65 -10.44 16.16
CA LYS A 59 -1.31 -10.12 16.71
C LYS A 59 -0.85 -11.03 17.86
N GLU A 60 -1.79 -11.54 18.65
CA GLU A 60 -1.51 -12.45 19.77
C GLU A 60 -1.35 -13.91 19.33
N ARG A 61 -1.93 -14.26 18.18
CA ARG A 61 -2.00 -15.62 17.64
C ARG A 61 -1.00 -15.89 16.52
N THR A 62 -0.37 -14.84 15.97
CA THR A 62 0.60 -14.95 14.88
C THR A 62 2.03 -15.08 15.39
N ASP A 63 2.79 -16.00 14.80
CA ASP A 63 4.24 -16.10 15.01
C ASP A 63 5.04 -15.13 14.13
N ASN A 64 4.37 -14.47 13.18
CA ASN A 64 4.98 -13.50 12.28
C ASN A 64 4.73 -12.07 12.78
N CYS A 65 5.51 -11.62 13.77
CA CYS A 65 5.39 -10.27 14.33
C CYS A 65 5.68 -9.18 13.27
N SER A 66 6.53 -9.49 12.28
CA SER A 66 6.88 -8.59 11.17
C SER A 66 5.65 -8.14 10.38
N LEU A 67 4.68 -9.04 10.20
CA LEU A 67 3.41 -8.74 9.52
C LEU A 67 2.55 -7.78 10.34
N VAL A 68 2.59 -7.87 11.68
CA VAL A 68 1.92 -6.92 12.58
C VAL A 68 2.55 -5.54 12.47
N TYR A 69 3.89 -5.45 12.50
CA TYR A 69 4.58 -4.17 12.30
C TYR A 69 4.30 -3.55 10.94
N LEU A 70 4.26 -4.36 9.88
CA LEU A 70 3.90 -3.88 8.55
C LEU A 70 2.44 -3.40 8.51
N GLY A 71 1.52 -4.10 9.17
CA GLY A 71 0.13 -3.66 9.32
C GLY A 71 0.03 -2.30 10.01
N ILE A 72 0.75 -2.11 11.13
CA ILE A 72 0.81 -0.81 11.83
C ILE A 72 1.33 0.28 10.89
N ALA A 73 2.43 0.02 10.17
CA ALA A 73 2.96 0.98 9.22
C ALA A 73 1.94 1.35 8.13
N TYR A 74 1.24 0.37 7.55
CA TYR A 74 0.26 0.60 6.50
C TYR A 74 -0.99 1.33 6.98
N PHE A 75 -1.36 1.21 8.26
CA PHE A 75 -2.38 2.09 8.86
C PHE A 75 -1.97 3.56 8.77
N PHE A 76 -0.76 3.91 9.21
CA PHE A 76 -0.30 5.31 9.18
C PHE A 76 -0.01 5.81 7.77
N VAL A 77 0.47 4.96 6.87
CA VAL A 77 0.56 5.28 5.43
C VAL A 77 -0.83 5.60 4.88
N SER A 78 -1.87 4.83 5.25
CA SER A 78 -3.24 5.07 4.80
C SER A 78 -3.84 6.37 5.35
N VAL A 79 -3.45 6.80 6.55
CA VAL A 79 -3.82 8.11 7.11
C VAL A 79 -3.20 9.25 6.30
N LEU A 80 -1.91 9.13 5.95
CA LEU A 80 -1.24 10.12 5.11
C LEU A 80 -1.78 10.12 3.67
N ASP A 81 -2.06 8.94 3.09
CA ASP A 81 -2.68 8.82 1.76
C ASP A 81 -4.11 9.40 1.75
N LEU A 82 -4.88 9.24 2.84
CA LEU A 82 -6.18 9.87 2.98
C LEU A 82 -6.05 11.39 3.01
N ALA A 83 -5.14 11.93 3.83
CA ALA A 83 -4.87 13.36 3.88
C ALA A 83 -4.40 13.90 2.53
N HIS A 84 -3.53 13.16 1.83
CA HIS A 84 -3.09 13.45 0.46
C HIS A 84 -4.28 13.58 -0.49
N THR A 85 -5.17 12.57 -0.50
CA THR A 85 -6.35 12.52 -1.38
C THR A 85 -7.30 13.69 -1.12
N LEU A 86 -7.56 14.00 0.15
CA LEU A 86 -8.40 15.15 0.54
C LEU A 86 -7.75 16.50 0.20
N SER A 87 -6.43 16.53 0.08
CA SER A 87 -5.66 17.71 -0.31
C SER A 87 -5.43 17.81 -1.83
N TYR A 88 -5.97 16.88 -2.62
CA TYR A 88 -5.74 16.86 -4.05
C TYR A 88 -6.43 18.03 -4.75
N LYS A 89 -5.77 18.61 -5.76
CA LYS A 89 -6.26 19.78 -6.50
C LYS A 89 -7.67 19.49 -7.07
N GLY A 90 -8.62 20.37 -6.75
CA GLY A 90 -10.02 20.25 -7.13
C GLY A 90 -10.96 19.74 -6.02
N MET A 91 -10.44 19.22 -4.90
CA MET A 91 -11.24 18.90 -3.72
C MET A 91 -11.68 20.16 -2.94
N ASN A 92 -10.87 21.22 -2.99
CA ASN A 92 -11.13 22.52 -2.35
C ASN A 92 -11.46 22.44 -0.84
N ILE A 93 -10.83 21.48 -0.13
CA ILE A 93 -11.02 21.29 1.33
C ILE A 93 -10.06 22.19 2.14
N PHE A 94 -8.85 22.39 1.63
CA PHE A 94 -7.78 23.14 2.29
C PHE A 94 -7.49 24.46 1.57
N ASP A 95 -6.81 25.36 2.26
CA ASP A 95 -6.47 26.71 1.81
C ASP A 95 -5.32 26.78 0.78
N TYR A 96 -4.63 25.65 0.57
CA TYR A 96 -3.51 25.53 -0.35
C TYR A 96 -3.63 24.26 -1.18
N ASP A 97 -3.64 24.42 -2.50
CA ASP A 97 -3.91 23.38 -3.48
C ASP A 97 -2.83 22.29 -3.57
N TYR A 98 -1.64 22.53 -3.00
CA TYR A 98 -0.46 21.72 -3.28
C TYR A 98 0.02 20.87 -2.09
N TYR A 99 -0.69 20.87 -0.95
CA TYR A 99 -0.37 19.96 0.17
C TYR A 99 -0.38 18.49 -0.24
N ALA A 100 -1.16 18.12 -1.26
CA ALA A 100 -1.14 16.77 -1.80
C ALA A 100 0.28 16.32 -2.19
N SER A 101 1.10 17.18 -2.81
CA SER A 101 2.45 16.78 -3.21
C SER A 101 3.37 16.54 -2.01
N ASP A 102 3.21 17.33 -0.94
CA ASP A 102 3.98 17.19 0.30
C ASP A 102 3.61 15.90 1.03
N LEU A 103 2.30 15.63 1.16
CA LEU A 103 1.75 14.43 1.80
C LEU A 103 2.08 13.16 1.02
N TRP A 104 2.12 13.24 -0.32
CA TRP A 104 2.57 12.13 -1.16
C TRP A 104 3.98 11.71 -0.77
N VAL A 105 4.93 12.65 -0.78
CA VAL A 105 6.34 12.37 -0.44
C VAL A 105 6.45 11.82 0.98
N ALA A 106 5.75 12.40 1.95
CA ALA A 106 5.72 11.92 3.33
C ALA A 106 5.21 10.46 3.44
N ALA A 107 4.09 10.15 2.79
CA ALA A 107 3.52 8.80 2.77
C ALA A 107 4.45 7.78 2.10
N ARG A 108 5.07 8.14 0.98
CA ARG A 108 5.99 7.26 0.24
C ARG A 108 7.28 6.98 1.00
N TYR A 109 7.83 7.96 1.72
CA TYR A 109 8.97 7.73 2.62
C TYR A 109 8.61 6.75 3.73
N MET A 110 7.46 6.97 4.39
CA MET A 110 6.99 6.06 5.42
C MET A 110 6.81 4.64 4.86
N GLN A 111 6.18 4.48 3.70
CA GLN A 111 5.97 3.17 3.08
C GLN A 111 7.29 2.48 2.70
N SER A 112 8.18 3.17 2.01
CA SER A 112 9.44 2.59 1.51
C SER A 112 10.37 2.16 2.65
N ILE A 113 10.52 2.99 3.69
CA ILE A 113 11.30 2.67 4.88
C ILE A 113 10.67 1.47 5.62
N SER A 114 9.35 1.45 5.76
CA SER A 114 8.63 0.35 6.42
C SER A 114 8.81 -0.98 5.70
N LEU A 115 8.74 -0.97 4.36
CA LEU A 115 8.99 -2.16 3.54
C LEU A 115 10.43 -2.66 3.66
N LEU A 116 11.41 -1.75 3.64
CA LEU A 116 12.81 -2.09 3.86
C LEU A 116 13.00 -2.77 5.23
N ILE A 117 12.48 -2.17 6.30
CA ILE A 117 12.54 -2.76 7.65
C ILE A 117 11.88 -4.13 7.69
N PHE A 118 10.70 -4.28 7.07
CA PHE A 118 9.97 -5.54 7.00
C PHE A 118 10.79 -6.65 6.32
N PHE A 119 11.47 -6.35 5.21
CA PHE A 119 12.29 -7.33 4.50
C PHE A 119 13.62 -7.64 5.20
N ILE A 120 14.20 -6.69 5.94
CA ILE A 120 15.41 -6.92 6.76
C ILE A 120 15.09 -7.83 7.95
N PHE A 121 13.93 -7.62 8.60
CA PHE A 121 13.54 -8.36 9.80
C PHE A 121 12.29 -9.23 9.59
N PRO A 122 12.29 -10.20 8.65
CA PRO A 122 11.09 -10.98 8.31
C PRO A 122 10.66 -11.95 9.43
N LYS A 123 11.55 -12.22 10.41
CA LYS A 123 11.27 -13.04 11.60
C LYS A 123 11.42 -12.24 12.89
N ALA A 124 10.93 -11.01 12.94
CA ALA A 124 10.93 -10.27 14.19
C ALA A 124 10.20 -11.11 15.26
N ARG A 125 10.88 -11.38 16.39
CA ARG A 125 10.37 -12.31 17.42
C ARG A 125 9.73 -11.60 18.62
N ARG A 126 9.81 -10.27 18.68
CA ARG A 126 9.53 -9.52 19.91
C ARG A 126 8.14 -8.89 19.90
N ARG A 127 7.10 -9.67 20.21
CA ARG A 127 5.70 -9.19 20.32
C ARG A 127 5.53 -7.96 21.23
N PHE A 128 6.40 -7.76 22.22
CA PHE A 128 6.31 -6.71 23.25
C PHE A 128 6.46 -5.25 22.77
N PHE A 129 6.67 -5.00 21.48
CA PHE A 129 6.88 -3.65 20.96
C PHE A 129 5.76 -3.14 20.05
N TYR A 130 4.61 -3.81 19.95
CA TYR A 130 3.54 -3.34 19.04
C TYR A 130 3.03 -1.95 19.42
N GLU A 131 2.77 -1.72 20.70
CA GLU A 131 2.28 -0.45 21.25
C GLU A 131 3.34 0.65 21.09
N THR A 132 4.62 0.32 21.33
CA THR A 132 5.73 1.25 21.11
C THR A 132 5.87 1.62 19.64
N VAL A 133 5.82 0.64 18.73
CA VAL A 133 5.90 0.88 17.28
C VAL A 133 4.71 1.71 16.83
N PHE A 134 3.50 1.40 17.28
CA PHE A 134 2.31 2.21 17.00
C PHE A 134 2.49 3.65 17.49
N GLY A 135 2.98 3.86 18.71
CA GLY A 135 3.27 5.18 19.27
C GLY A 135 4.32 5.95 18.47
N ILE A 136 5.38 5.28 17.98
CA ILE A 136 6.39 5.89 17.11
C ILE A 136 5.76 6.37 15.80
N TYR A 137 5.02 5.50 15.10
CA TYR A 137 4.36 5.91 13.85
C TYR A 137 3.34 7.03 14.09
N PHE A 138 2.59 6.97 15.19
CA PHE A 138 1.67 8.05 15.58
C PHE A 138 2.40 9.39 15.75
N CYS A 139 3.49 9.41 16.52
CA CYS A 139 4.28 10.63 16.73
C CYS A 139 4.87 11.15 15.42
N VAL A 140 5.40 10.26 14.56
CA VAL A 140 5.94 10.62 13.24
C VAL A 140 4.84 11.18 12.33
N THR A 141 3.67 10.55 12.26
CA THR A 141 2.53 11.05 11.47
C THR A 141 2.06 12.40 11.98
N CYS A 142 1.88 12.58 13.30
CA CYS A 142 1.52 13.86 13.87
C CYS A 142 2.56 14.95 13.57
N PHE A 143 3.85 14.63 13.68
CA PHE A 143 4.93 15.54 13.33
C PHE A 143 4.90 15.94 11.85
N LEU A 144 4.69 14.97 10.94
CA LEU A 144 4.58 15.23 9.51
C LEU A 144 3.34 16.09 9.17
N MET A 145 2.19 15.78 9.76
CA MET A 145 0.99 16.60 9.57
C MET A 145 1.16 18.01 10.14
N ALA A 146 1.81 18.15 11.31
CA ALA A 146 2.12 19.44 11.90
C ALA A 146 3.09 20.25 11.03
N SER A 147 4.14 19.61 10.50
CA SER A 147 5.15 20.25 9.66
C SER A 147 4.59 20.74 8.32
N ILE A 148 3.65 20.01 7.73
CA ILE A 148 2.98 20.36 6.46
C ILE A 148 1.85 21.38 6.68
N TYR A 149 0.93 21.13 7.61
CA TYR A 149 -0.28 21.94 7.74
C TYR A 149 -0.14 23.17 8.64
N TYR A 150 0.70 23.13 9.67
CA TYR A 150 0.72 24.17 10.69
C TYR A 150 2.04 24.94 10.72
N TRP A 151 3.17 24.25 10.87
CA TRP A 151 4.48 24.91 11.00
C TRP A 151 5.07 25.37 9.67
N LYS A 152 4.62 24.79 8.55
CA LYS A 152 5.10 25.12 7.19
C LYS A 152 6.62 24.97 7.03
N ILE A 153 7.19 23.99 7.73
CA ILE A 153 8.63 23.68 7.66
C ILE A 153 8.95 22.51 6.73
N PHE A 154 7.93 21.79 6.25
CA PHE A 154 8.13 20.74 5.26
C PHE A 154 8.55 21.38 3.92
N PRO A 155 9.60 20.88 3.24
CA PRO A 155 10.06 21.51 2.00
C PRO A 155 8.99 21.42 0.91
N VAL A 156 8.76 22.54 0.22
CA VAL A 156 7.73 22.65 -0.80
C VAL A 156 7.98 21.66 -1.94
N CYS A 157 7.00 20.82 -2.26
CA CYS A 157 7.12 19.83 -3.33
C CYS A 157 6.63 20.30 -4.71
N PHE A 158 5.80 21.34 -4.76
CA PHE A 158 5.24 21.86 -6.01
C PHE A 158 5.03 23.37 -5.94
N ILE A 159 5.36 24.06 -7.03
CA ILE A 159 5.15 25.50 -7.18
C ILE A 159 4.39 25.74 -8.49
N GLU A 160 3.25 26.41 -8.41
CA GLU A 160 2.44 26.75 -9.57
C GLU A 160 3.22 27.55 -10.62
N GLY A 161 3.03 27.23 -11.91
CA GLY A 161 3.76 27.85 -13.02
C GLY A 161 5.17 27.29 -13.26
N THR A 162 5.83 26.76 -12.23
CA THR A 162 7.18 26.13 -12.32
C THR A 162 7.13 24.60 -12.34
N GLY A 163 6.14 23.98 -11.70
CA GLY A 163 6.01 22.52 -11.59
C GLY A 163 6.60 21.94 -10.32
N GLN A 164 7.16 20.73 -10.41
CA GLN A 164 7.75 20.02 -9.28
C GLN A 164 9.07 20.67 -8.84
N THR A 165 9.33 20.72 -7.53
CA THR A 165 10.59 21.26 -7.00
C THR A 165 11.72 20.23 -7.04
N ASP A 166 12.97 20.70 -6.99
CA ASP A 166 14.15 19.84 -6.87
C ASP A 166 14.04 18.90 -5.66
N PHE A 167 13.54 19.42 -4.54
CA PHE A 167 13.32 18.61 -3.34
C PHE A 167 12.42 17.40 -3.61
N LYS A 168 11.29 17.61 -4.32
CA LYS A 168 10.37 16.51 -4.66
C LYS A 168 11.07 15.49 -5.56
N ILE A 169 11.77 15.95 -6.59
CA ILE A 169 12.45 15.09 -7.57
C ILE A 169 13.54 14.25 -6.87
N PHE A 170 14.40 14.88 -6.06
CA PHE A 170 15.42 14.16 -5.28
C PHE A 170 14.79 13.17 -4.30
N SER A 171 13.67 13.54 -3.67
CA SER A 171 12.96 12.65 -2.76
C SER A 171 12.44 11.39 -3.47
N GLU A 172 11.86 11.53 -4.67
CA GLU A 172 11.38 10.40 -5.48
C GLU A 172 12.53 9.46 -5.85
N TYR A 173 13.70 9.99 -6.21
CA TYR A 173 14.90 9.15 -6.45
C TYR A 173 15.37 8.42 -5.19
N ILE A 174 15.37 9.09 -4.03
CA ILE A 174 15.74 8.46 -2.75
C ILE A 174 14.75 7.35 -2.39
N ILE A 175 13.44 7.60 -2.52
CA ILE A 175 12.39 6.61 -2.28
C ILE A 175 12.58 5.38 -3.18
N CYS A 176 12.82 5.60 -4.48
CA CYS A 176 13.14 4.53 -5.41
C CYS A 176 14.41 3.77 -4.99
N GLY A 177 15.45 4.46 -4.55
CA GLY A 177 16.67 3.86 -4.01
C GLY A 177 16.39 2.95 -2.80
N ILE A 178 15.58 3.42 -1.84
CA ILE A 178 15.17 2.63 -0.67
C ILE A 178 14.40 1.38 -1.09
N LEU A 179 13.46 1.51 -2.04
CA LEU A 179 12.68 0.39 -2.56
C LEU A 179 13.55 -0.64 -3.29
N ILE A 180 14.51 -0.19 -4.11
CA ILE A 180 15.48 -1.08 -4.76
C ILE A 180 16.33 -1.79 -3.71
N LEU A 181 16.84 -1.06 -2.71
CA LEU A 181 17.60 -1.65 -1.60
C LEU A 181 16.77 -2.68 -0.83
N SER A 182 15.45 -2.47 -0.71
CA SER A 182 14.53 -3.41 -0.04
C SER A 182 14.42 -4.77 -0.75
N LEU A 183 14.72 -4.84 -2.05
CA LEU A 183 14.71 -6.09 -2.80
C LEU A 183 15.88 -7.02 -2.43
N LEU A 184 17.00 -6.48 -1.94
CA LEU A 184 18.16 -7.28 -1.52
C LEU A 184 17.83 -8.21 -0.35
N PRO A 185 17.34 -7.72 0.81
CA PRO A 185 16.97 -8.59 1.92
C PRO A 185 15.75 -9.46 1.58
N LEU A 186 14.82 -9.00 0.71
CA LEU A 186 13.74 -9.86 0.20
C LEU A 186 14.30 -11.08 -0.55
N HIS A 187 15.33 -10.88 -1.37
CA HIS A 187 15.99 -11.96 -2.10
C HIS A 187 16.78 -12.89 -1.16
N TRP A 188 17.56 -12.35 -0.21
CA TRP A 188 18.31 -13.17 0.74
C TRP A 188 17.40 -14.01 1.64
N ASN A 189 16.28 -13.42 2.06
CA ASN A 189 15.29 -14.07 2.90
C ASN A 189 14.24 -14.88 2.12
N ARG A 190 14.43 -15.08 0.80
CA ARG A 190 13.44 -15.74 -0.08
C ARG A 190 12.97 -17.12 0.40
N LYS A 191 13.80 -17.85 1.16
CA LYS A 191 13.46 -19.17 1.71
C LYS A 191 12.41 -19.10 2.84
N LEU A 192 12.16 -17.91 3.37
CA LEU A 192 11.20 -17.66 4.45
C LEU A 192 9.80 -17.34 3.93
N PHE A 193 9.68 -17.06 2.63
CA PHE A 193 8.42 -16.75 1.99
C PHE A 193 8.02 -17.90 1.06
N ASP A 194 6.71 -18.16 0.97
CA ASP A 194 6.20 -18.98 -0.13
C ASP A 194 6.58 -18.34 -1.48
N ARG A 195 6.84 -19.18 -2.50
CA ARG A 195 7.27 -18.69 -3.83
C ARG A 195 6.24 -17.73 -4.44
N THR A 196 4.96 -17.92 -4.16
CA THR A 196 3.87 -17.08 -4.66
C THR A 196 3.84 -15.74 -3.91
N VAL A 197 3.98 -15.77 -2.58
CA VAL A 197 4.08 -14.57 -1.73
C VAL A 197 5.28 -13.71 -2.17
N LEU A 198 6.45 -14.34 -2.34
CA LEU A 198 7.66 -13.65 -2.77
C LEU A 198 7.48 -12.94 -4.11
N LYS A 199 6.85 -13.60 -5.08
CA LYS A 199 6.56 -13.01 -6.40
C LYS A 199 5.64 -11.79 -6.28
N PHE A 200 4.56 -11.89 -5.50
CA PHE A 200 3.65 -10.77 -5.32
C PHE A 200 4.31 -9.59 -4.60
N LEU A 201 5.14 -9.85 -3.58
CA LEU A 201 5.91 -8.80 -2.89
C LEU A 201 6.92 -8.13 -3.85
N PHE A 202 7.65 -8.91 -4.64
CA PHE A 202 8.59 -8.38 -5.62
C PHE A 202 7.88 -7.47 -6.64
N TRP A 203 6.78 -7.94 -7.23
CA TRP A 203 6.02 -7.15 -8.20
C TRP A 203 5.36 -5.93 -7.57
N SER A 204 4.91 -6.01 -6.31
CA SER A 204 4.42 -4.84 -5.57
C SER A 204 5.50 -3.76 -5.47
N VAL A 205 6.71 -4.11 -5.05
CA VAL A 205 7.83 -3.16 -4.95
C VAL A 205 8.15 -2.58 -6.33
N PHE A 206 8.20 -3.42 -7.36
CA PHE A 206 8.41 -2.98 -8.75
C PHE A 206 7.37 -1.96 -9.20
N PHE A 207 6.07 -2.23 -8.99
CA PHE A 207 5.01 -1.29 -9.38
C PHE A 207 5.00 -0.02 -8.52
N THR A 208 5.45 -0.09 -7.27
CA THR A 208 5.65 1.10 -6.43
C THR A 208 6.77 1.99 -6.99
N ILE A 209 7.88 1.39 -7.45
CA ILE A 209 8.95 2.14 -8.13
C ILE A 209 8.40 2.73 -9.44
N ALA A 210 7.65 1.95 -10.22
CA ALA A 210 7.05 2.42 -11.47
C ALA A 210 6.08 3.59 -11.25
N SER A 211 5.32 3.61 -10.14
CA SER A 211 4.43 4.73 -9.83
C SER A 211 5.18 6.03 -9.57
N GLU A 212 6.37 5.99 -8.94
CA GLU A 212 7.16 7.21 -8.70
C GLU A 212 7.71 7.82 -10.00
N PHE A 213 8.03 6.99 -11.01
CA PHE A 213 8.48 7.47 -12.31
C PHE A 213 7.35 7.88 -13.25
N SER A 214 6.10 7.64 -12.86
CA SER A 214 4.94 7.84 -13.72
C SER A 214 4.23 9.17 -13.44
N PHE A 215 3.61 9.70 -14.48
CA PHE A 215 2.79 10.91 -14.37
C PHE A 215 1.30 10.58 -14.42
N SER A 216 0.50 11.33 -13.66
CA SER A 216 -0.96 11.34 -13.70
C SER A 216 -1.56 9.92 -13.70
N LEU A 217 -2.26 9.53 -14.77
CA LEU A 217 -3.00 8.27 -14.87
C LEU A 217 -2.17 7.03 -14.52
N TYR A 218 -0.95 6.91 -15.04
CA TYR A 218 -0.12 5.72 -14.84
C TYR A 218 0.36 5.59 -13.39
N LYS A 219 0.55 6.72 -12.70
CA LYS A 219 0.94 6.75 -11.28
C LYS A 219 -0.12 6.09 -10.40
N ASP A 220 -1.39 6.46 -10.59
CA ASP A 220 -2.51 5.89 -9.86
C ASP A 220 -2.69 4.39 -10.16
N ILE A 221 -2.60 4.00 -11.44
CA ILE A 221 -2.75 2.59 -11.85
C ILE A 221 -1.65 1.73 -11.23
N PHE A 222 -0.38 2.15 -11.31
CA PHE A 222 0.72 1.39 -10.75
C PHE A 222 0.66 1.32 -9.23
N LYS A 223 0.23 2.39 -8.55
CA LYS A 223 -0.06 2.36 -7.11
C LYS A 223 -1.13 1.33 -6.79
N LEU A 224 -2.26 1.34 -7.51
CA LEU A 224 -3.36 0.38 -7.30
C LEU A 224 -2.88 -1.07 -7.46
N VAL A 225 -2.12 -1.33 -8.52
CA VAL A 225 -1.56 -2.67 -8.79
C VAL A 225 -0.61 -3.08 -7.67
N SER A 226 0.25 -2.19 -7.19
CA SER A 226 1.14 -2.49 -6.05
C SER A 226 0.37 -2.89 -4.79
N PHE A 227 -0.63 -2.10 -4.40
CA PHE A 227 -1.44 -2.39 -3.21
C PHE A 227 -2.25 -3.68 -3.38
N TYR A 228 -2.80 -3.92 -4.57
CA TYR A 228 -3.48 -5.18 -4.87
C TYR A 228 -2.54 -6.39 -4.75
N LEU A 229 -1.30 -6.27 -5.19
CA LEU A 229 -0.30 -7.33 -5.03
C LEU A 229 0.08 -7.56 -3.56
N ILE A 230 0.12 -6.52 -2.73
CA ILE A 230 0.27 -6.65 -1.27
C ILE A 230 -0.93 -7.40 -0.68
N TYR A 231 -2.16 -7.06 -1.11
CA TYR A 231 -3.36 -7.80 -0.72
C TYR A 231 -3.24 -9.30 -1.07
N LYS A 232 -2.84 -9.62 -2.30
CA LYS A 232 -2.62 -11.01 -2.75
C LYS A 232 -1.51 -11.71 -1.96
N ALA A 233 -0.42 -10.99 -1.66
CA ALA A 233 0.72 -11.54 -0.94
C ALA A 233 0.38 -11.85 0.52
N ILE A 234 -0.31 -10.95 1.20
CA ILE A 234 -0.43 -10.98 2.66
C ILE A 234 -1.84 -11.34 3.10
N ILE A 235 -2.86 -10.59 2.66
CA ILE A 235 -4.24 -10.74 3.15
C ILE A 235 -4.81 -12.07 2.70
N GLU A 236 -4.76 -12.35 1.40
CA GLU A 236 -5.35 -13.58 0.86
C GLU A 236 -4.65 -14.83 1.41
N ASN A 237 -3.32 -14.80 1.56
CA ASN A 237 -2.59 -15.92 2.14
C ASN A 237 -2.81 -16.08 3.65
N SER A 238 -2.89 -14.98 4.40
CA SER A 238 -3.15 -15.02 5.85
C SER A 238 -4.55 -15.49 6.19
N LEU A 239 -5.53 -15.23 5.32
CA LEU A 239 -6.90 -15.73 5.50
C LEU A 239 -7.05 -17.17 5.01
N ARG A 240 -6.50 -17.54 3.84
CA ARG A 240 -6.74 -18.88 3.25
C ARG A 240 -6.03 -20.02 3.97
N GLN A 241 -4.82 -19.79 4.50
CA GLN A 241 -4.06 -20.85 5.19
C GLN A 241 -4.80 -21.45 6.40
N PRO A 242 -5.34 -20.66 7.36
CA PRO A 242 -6.06 -21.22 8.50
C PRO A 242 -7.36 -21.91 8.10
N PHE A 243 -8.13 -21.38 7.13
CA PHE A 243 -9.35 -22.05 6.66
C PHE A 243 -9.06 -23.41 6.04
N ASN A 244 -8.00 -23.54 5.23
CA ASN A 244 -7.62 -24.80 4.62
C ASN A 244 -7.25 -25.88 5.66
N LEU A 245 -6.69 -25.48 6.81
CA LEU A 245 -6.39 -26.40 7.92
C LEU A 245 -7.67 -26.87 8.62
N ILE A 246 -8.59 -25.96 8.93
CA ILE A 246 -9.89 -26.30 9.55
C ILE A 246 -10.70 -27.25 8.64
N PHE A 247 -10.79 -26.95 7.34
CA PHE A 247 -11.50 -27.81 6.39
C PHE A 247 -10.83 -29.17 6.17
N LYS A 248 -9.51 -29.26 6.37
CA LYS A 248 -8.78 -30.53 6.32
C LYS A 248 -9.11 -31.38 7.56
N GLU A 249 -9.08 -30.80 8.76
CA GLU A 249 -9.45 -31.50 10.01
C GLU A 249 -10.90 -31.99 10.01
N LEU A 250 -11.82 -31.25 9.37
CA LEU A 250 -13.22 -31.66 9.23
C LEU A 250 -13.43 -32.77 8.19
N LYS A 251 -12.52 -32.96 7.24
CA LYS A 251 -12.57 -34.06 6.24
C LYS A 251 -11.87 -35.33 6.72
N GLU A 252 -11.02 -35.22 7.73
CA GLU A 252 -10.30 -36.33 8.36
C GLU A 252 -11.06 -36.91 9.57
N LYS A 253 -12.26 -36.38 9.87
CA LYS A 253 -13.26 -36.98 10.77
C LYS A 253 -14.40 -37.58 9.96
#